data_AF-A0A957MWB8-F1
#
_entry.id   AF-A0A957MWB8-F1
#
_cell.length_a   1.000
_cell.length_b   1.000
_cell.length_c   1.000
_cell.angle_alpha   90.00
_cell.angle_beta   90.00
_cell.angle_gamma   90.00
#
_symmetry.space_group_name_H-M   'P 1'
#
loop_
_entity.id
_entity.type
_entity.pdbx_description
1 polymer ?
#
loop_
_entity_poly.entity_id
_entity_poly.type
_entity_poly.pdbx_seq_one_letter_code
_entity_poly.pdbx_strand_id
1 'polypeptide(L)'
;MTQITAQSSWSLPPRQGLYNPRFEHDACGIGFVAHVEGRRSHRVLEMGLEALRNHAHRGAVADDRKTGDGAGILTQLPHEFF
;
A
#
# COMPACT_ATOMS: atom_id res chain seq x y z
N MET A 1 42.05 13.86 12.79
CA MET A 1 40.98 14.69 12.18
C MET A 1 40.13 13.77 11.32
N THR A 2 39.38 12.88 11.97
CA THR A 2 38.49 11.91 11.33
C THR A 2 37.09 12.46 11.50
N GLN A 3 36.56 13.12 10.48
CA GLN A 3 35.18 13.58 10.52
C GLN A 3 34.26 12.38 10.36
N ILE A 4 33.58 12.03 11.44
CA ILE A 4 32.37 11.23 11.45
C ILE A 4 31.32 12.05 10.68
N THR A 5 31.09 11.75 9.40
CA THR A 5 29.90 12.24 8.71
C THR A 5 28.76 11.30 9.01
N ALA A 6 27.88 11.70 9.92
CA ALA A 6 26.57 11.10 10.09
C ALA A 6 25.78 11.27 8.78
N GLN A 7 25.88 10.28 7.89
CA GLN A 7 24.98 10.20 6.75
C GLN A 7 23.62 9.74 7.29
N SER A 8 22.65 10.65 7.24
CA SER A 8 21.27 10.31 7.51
C SER A 8 20.85 9.14 6.60
N SER A 9 20.38 8.06 7.22
CA SER A 9 20.10 6.76 6.59
C SER A 9 18.85 6.74 5.69
N TRP A 10 18.45 7.89 5.14
CA TRP A 10 17.19 8.09 4.42
C TRP A 10 17.40 8.50 2.95
N SER A 11 18.60 8.32 2.41
CA SER A 11 18.88 8.58 0.99
C SER A 11 18.97 7.27 0.21
N LEU A 12 18.41 7.27 -1.01
CA LEU A 12 18.54 6.13 -1.92
C LEU A 12 20.01 5.86 -2.23
N PRO A 13 20.43 4.59 -2.41
CA PRO A 13 21.80 4.26 -2.79
C PRO A 13 22.25 5.03 -4.04
N PRO A 14 23.57 5.29 -4.22
CA PRO A 14 24.05 5.88 -5.47
C PRO A 14 23.83 4.93 -6.66
N ARG A 15 23.70 5.50 -7.87
CA ARG A 15 23.58 4.72 -9.12
C ARG A 15 24.77 3.76 -9.26
N GLN A 16 24.51 2.46 -9.40
CA GLN A 16 25.54 1.43 -9.52
C GLN A 16 25.05 0.24 -10.37
N GLY A 17 25.86 -0.24 -11.31
CA GLY A 17 25.44 -1.30 -12.24
C GLY A 17 24.16 -0.94 -13.01
N LEU A 18 23.16 -1.83 -12.97
CA LEU A 18 21.82 -1.61 -13.56
C LEU A 18 20.89 -0.78 -12.65
N TYR A 19 21.26 -0.55 -11.39
CA TYR A 19 20.45 0.23 -10.46
C TYR A 19 20.57 1.73 -10.78
N ASN A 20 19.42 2.39 -10.97
CA ASN A 20 19.33 3.85 -11.11
C ASN A 20 18.24 4.36 -10.16
N PRO A 21 18.59 5.18 -9.13
CA PRO A 21 17.65 5.70 -8.13
C PRO A 21 16.44 6.42 -8.72
N ARG A 22 16.56 6.93 -9.95
CA ARG A 22 15.46 7.61 -10.65
C ARG A 22 14.28 6.69 -10.98
N PHE A 23 14.45 5.37 -10.91
CA PHE A 23 13.39 4.38 -11.12
C PHE A 23 12.91 3.73 -9.81
N GLU A 24 13.43 4.13 -8.66
CA GLU A 24 12.99 3.63 -7.36
C GLU A 24 11.68 4.32 -6.95
N HIS A 25 10.64 3.52 -6.73
CA HIS A 25 9.31 4.01 -6.35
C HIS A 25 8.63 3.02 -5.41
N ASP A 26 8.04 3.51 -4.33
CA ASP A 26 7.18 2.69 -3.47
C ASP A 26 5.93 2.24 -4.25
N ALA A 27 5.60 0.95 -4.11
CA ALA A 27 4.55 0.29 -4.89
C ALA A 27 3.29 -0.07 -4.08
N CYS A 28 3.14 0.41 -2.84
CA CYS A 28 1.96 0.09 -2.02
C CYS A 28 0.95 1.25 -1.94
N GLY A 29 -0.32 0.91 -1.73
CA GLY A 29 -1.41 1.87 -1.51
C GLY A 29 -2.17 1.56 -0.21
N ILE A 30 -2.44 2.58 0.59
CA ILE A 30 -3.27 2.49 1.80
C ILE A 30 -4.35 3.58 1.76
N GLY A 31 -5.49 3.31 2.39
CA GLY A 31 -6.59 4.25 2.46
C GLY A 31 -7.62 3.85 3.51
N PHE A 32 -8.59 4.73 3.75
CA PHE A 32 -9.72 4.45 4.63
C PHE A 32 -10.99 5.09 4.05
N VAL A 33 -12.14 4.53 4.43
CA VAL A 33 -13.46 5.08 4.14
C VAL A 33 -14.25 5.07 5.43
N ALA A 34 -14.96 6.16 5.71
CA ALA A 34 -15.77 6.29 6.90
C ALA A 34 -17.11 6.96 6.57
N HIS A 35 -18.15 6.55 7.28
CA HIS A 35 -19.41 7.27 7.27
C HIS A 35 -19.27 8.48 8.21
N VAL A 36 -19.41 9.71 7.69
CA VAL A 36 -19.17 10.95 8.48
C VAL A 36 -20.07 11.04 9.72
N GLU A 37 -21.31 10.59 9.60
CA GLU A 37 -22.27 10.54 10.71
C GLU A 37 -22.15 9.27 11.59
N GLY A 38 -21.16 8.41 11.33
CA GLY A 38 -20.94 7.18 12.12
C GLY A 38 -21.97 6.06 11.93
N ARG A 39 -22.83 6.14 10.91
CA ARG A 39 -23.83 5.10 10.62
C ARG A 39 -23.18 3.89 9.95
N ARG A 40 -23.52 2.69 10.43
CA ARG A 40 -23.08 1.42 9.83
C ARG A 40 -23.77 1.25 8.48
N SER A 41 -23.00 0.94 7.44
CA SER A 41 -23.52 0.71 6.09
C SER A 41 -22.60 -0.22 5.31
N HIS A 42 -23.17 -1.20 4.61
CA HIS A 42 -22.43 -2.07 3.68
C HIS A 42 -21.73 -1.27 2.57
N ARG A 43 -22.25 -0.09 2.23
CA ARG A 43 -21.64 0.83 1.25
C ARG A 43 -20.20 1.23 1.60
N VAL A 44 -19.86 1.30 2.89
CA VAL A 44 -18.48 1.59 3.33
C VAL A 44 -17.54 0.47 2.91
N LEU A 45 -17.97 -0.78 3.03
CA LEU A 45 -17.21 -1.95 2.59
C LEU A 45 -17.07 -1.98 1.07
N GLU A 46 -18.16 -1.73 0.33
CA GLU A 46 -18.15 -1.67 -1.15
C GLU A 46 -17.14 -0.64 -1.66
N MET A 47 -17.15 0.57 -1.09
CA MET A 47 -16.19 1.63 -1.45
C MET A 47 -14.75 1.22 -1.13
N GLY A 48 -14.52 0.54 0.00
CA GLY A 48 -13.19 0.00 0.35
C GLY A 48 -12.69 -1.05 -0.64
N LEU A 49 -13.57 -1.96 -1.08
CA LEU A 49 -13.23 -2.97 -2.10
C LEU A 49 -12.95 -2.34 -3.47
N GLU A 50 -13.72 -1.31 -3.86
CA GLU A 50 -13.45 -0.55 -5.08
C GLU A 50 -12.09 0.16 -5.02
N ALA A 51 -11.74 0.75 -3.88
CA ALA A 51 -10.42 1.37 -3.69
C ALA A 51 -9.28 0.35 -3.84
N LEU A 52 -9.41 -0.86 -3.26
CA LEU A 52 -8.43 -1.93 -3.42
C LEU A 52 -8.28 -2.35 -4.89
N ARG A 53 -9.38 -2.50 -5.63
CA ARG A 53 -9.34 -2.77 -7.08
C ARG A 53 -8.56 -1.69 -7.83
N ASN A 54 -8.75 -0.43 -7.46
CA ASN A 54 -8.06 0.71 -8.07
C ASN A 54 -6.58 0.83 -7.67
N HIS A 55 -6.11 0.06 -6.67
CA HIS A 55 -4.69 -0.03 -6.31
C HIS A 55 -3.96 -1.20 -6.99
N ALA A 56 -4.66 -2.05 -7.73
CA ALA A 56 -4.09 -3.25 -8.34
C ALA A 56 -2.90 -2.96 -9.27
N HIS A 57 -2.87 -1.81 -9.94
CA HIS A 57 -1.75 -1.42 -10.82
C HIS A 57 -0.44 -1.12 -10.07
N ARG A 58 -0.48 -1.00 -8.74
CA ARG A 58 0.70 -0.83 -7.89
C ARG A 58 1.14 -2.14 -7.24
N GLY A 59 0.25 -3.14 -7.17
CA GLY A 59 0.58 -4.43 -6.55
C GLY A 59 1.56 -5.25 -7.38
N ALA A 60 2.39 -6.05 -6.71
CA ALA A 60 3.15 -7.09 -7.35
C ALA A 60 2.21 -8.19 -7.88
N VAL A 61 2.52 -8.68 -9.08
CA VAL A 61 1.77 -9.74 -9.76
C VAL A 61 2.75 -10.81 -10.19
N ALA A 62 2.47 -12.06 -9.84
CA ALA A 62 3.27 -13.21 -10.24
C ALA A 62 3.10 -13.52 -11.75
N ASP A 63 3.94 -14.41 -12.27
CA ASP A 63 3.95 -14.79 -13.70
C ASP A 63 2.60 -15.38 -14.18
N ASP A 64 1.83 -15.99 -13.28
CA ASP A 64 0.50 -16.53 -13.57
C ASP A 64 -0.57 -15.46 -13.84
N ARG A 65 -0.24 -14.17 -13.63
CA ARG A 65 -1.13 -13.01 -13.74
C ARG A 65 -2.37 -13.08 -12.86
N LYS A 66 -2.33 -13.88 -11.79
CA LYS A 66 -3.46 -14.13 -10.87
C LYS A 66 -3.05 -13.95 -9.42
N THR A 67 -1.85 -14.37 -9.07
CA THR A 67 -1.32 -14.32 -7.71
C THR A 67 -0.67 -12.97 -7.46
N GLY A 68 -0.96 -12.37 -6.31
CA GLY A 68 -0.29 -11.17 -5.83
C GLY A 68 0.14 -11.32 -4.36
N ASP A 69 0.98 -10.42 -3.90
CA ASP A 69 1.58 -10.51 -2.55
C ASP A 69 0.57 -10.37 -1.42
N GLY A 70 -0.49 -9.57 -1.63
CA GLY A 70 -1.60 -9.45 -0.69
C GLY A 70 -2.41 -8.16 -0.83
N ALA A 71 -3.69 -8.25 -0.43
CA ALA A 71 -4.59 -7.13 -0.25
C ALA A 71 -5.52 -7.44 0.92
N GLY A 72 -5.99 -6.42 1.65
CA GLY A 72 -6.83 -6.63 2.82
C GLY A 72 -7.66 -5.41 3.20
N ILE A 73 -8.71 -5.65 3.97
CA ILE A 73 -9.56 -4.63 4.55
C ILE A 73 -9.79 -4.93 6.03
N LEU A 74 -9.72 -3.89 6.85
CA LEU A 74 -10.09 -3.96 8.26
C LEU A 74 -11.46 -3.30 8.43
N THR A 75 -12.38 -3.97 9.12
CA THR A 75 -13.73 -3.47 9.39
C THR A 75 -14.09 -3.71 10.87
N GLN A 76 -15.19 -3.10 11.32
CA GLN A 76 -15.81 -3.49 12.58
C GLN A 76 -16.46 -4.87 12.44
N LEU A 77 -16.58 -5.61 13.55
CA LEU A 77 -17.26 -6.91 13.53
C LEU A 77 -18.72 -6.76 13.05
N PRO A 78 -19.16 -7.48 12.00
CA PRO A 78 -20.53 -7.43 11.51
C PRO A 78 -21.44 -8.30 12.39
N HIS A 79 -21.88 -7.76 13.53
CA HIS A 79 -22.70 -8.47 14.52
C HIS A 79 -24.02 -9.03 13.97
N GLU A 80 -24.58 -8.48 12.89
CA GLU A 80 -25.83 -9.01 12.29
C GLU A 80 -25.59 -10.27 11.45
N PHE A 81 -24.34 -10.56 11.09
CA PHE A 81 -23.95 -11.74 10.31
C PHE A 81 -23.59 -12.95 11.18
N PHE A 82 -23.08 -12.72 12.40
CA PHE A 82 -22.59 -13.75 13.34
C PHE A 82 -23.54 -13.91 14.52
#